data_AF-A0A1Q9BZ21-F1
#
_entry.id   AF-A0A1Q9BZ21-F1
#
_cell.length_a   1.000
_cell.length_b   1.000
_cell.length_c   1.000
_cell.angle_alpha   90.00
_cell.angle_beta   90.00
_cell.angle_gamma   90.00
#
_symmetry.space_group_name_H-M   'P 1'
#
loop_
_entity.id
_entity.type
_entity.pdbx_description
1 polymer ?
#
loop_
_entity_poly.entity_id
_entity_poly.type
_entity_poly.pdbx_seq_one_letter_code
_entity_poly.pdbx_strand_id
1 'polypeptide(L)'
;MLADPWPLQADQPRCYFVHSYRVPMPASGHAPWALACSEYGERFVCAVRRGNCVATQFHPEKSGTVGLSLLDRWLKGGGPSGEAAIAPAPSPMPGPPARRIIACLDVRSNDAGDLVVTKGDQQLCVMGIAHFRCSGGAWFRSGAPTQMAMVVAKTMTEQGEGQVRNLGKPVSLAERYYQDGADEVSFLNITAFRDMVLEDQPMLEVLKSAAERVFVPLTVGGGIRSYTDEKGKSYSALEVADVYFRAGADKISIGSDAVDVARAYYAAGNKGTGTSSIELISTKYGRQAVVVSVDPRRVYTADPASSGHHCVEVGQGPKATPLGPNGEKFA
;
A
#
# COMPACT_ATOMS: atom_id res chain seq x y z
N MET A 1 -10.85 -26.48 25.21
CA MET A 1 -9.74 -25.57 25.58
C MET A 1 -9.36 -24.81 24.32
N LEU A 2 -9.88 -23.61 24.14
CA LEU A 2 -9.57 -22.74 23.00
C LEU A 2 -8.51 -21.76 23.48
N ALA A 3 -7.30 -21.86 22.93
CA ALA A 3 -6.20 -20.94 23.21
C ALA A 3 -6.23 -19.78 22.19
N ASP A 4 -5.99 -18.57 22.72
CA ASP A 4 -6.04 -17.23 22.12
C ASP A 4 -5.47 -17.06 20.70
N PRO A 5 -6.00 -16.06 19.96
CA PRO A 5 -5.17 -15.33 19.00
C PRO A 5 -5.37 -13.80 19.07
N TRP A 6 -5.26 -13.16 20.24
CA TRP A 6 -4.96 -11.71 20.32
C TRP A 6 -4.54 -11.34 21.76
N PRO A 7 -3.28 -10.93 21.99
CA PRO A 7 -2.85 -9.59 21.58
C PRO A 7 -1.45 -9.58 20.94
N LEU A 8 -1.27 -8.85 19.84
CA LEU A 8 0.07 -8.45 19.43
C LEU A 8 0.64 -7.54 20.54
N GLN A 9 1.54 -8.10 21.35
CA GLN A 9 2.27 -7.38 22.38
C GLN A 9 2.88 -6.08 21.81
N ALA A 10 2.44 -4.97 22.38
CA ALA A 10 2.78 -3.61 22.04
C ALA A 10 4.15 -3.20 22.60
N ASP A 11 5.25 -3.82 22.13
CA ASP A 11 6.58 -3.46 22.63
C ASP A 11 7.58 -3.00 21.56
N GLN A 12 7.21 -2.95 20.27
CA GLN A 12 8.12 -2.39 19.24
C GLN A 12 7.40 -1.59 18.13
N PRO A 13 7.78 -0.32 17.91
CA PRO A 13 7.22 0.52 16.85
C PRO A 13 7.65 0.01 15.47
N ARG A 14 6.71 0.06 14.51
CA ARG A 14 6.92 -0.30 13.10
C ARG A 14 6.81 0.95 12.23
N CYS A 15 7.64 1.04 11.20
CA CYS A 15 7.60 2.13 10.22
C CYS A 15 7.39 1.57 8.81
N TYR A 16 6.77 2.36 7.94
CA TYR A 16 6.49 1.99 6.56
C TYR A 16 7.66 2.37 5.64
N PHE A 17 8.24 1.36 4.99
CA PHE A 17 9.30 1.51 4.01
C PHE A 17 8.81 1.08 2.64
N VAL A 18 9.11 1.87 1.61
CA VAL A 18 8.71 1.59 0.23
C VAL A 18 9.80 2.05 -0.73
N HIS A 19 10.82 1.22 -0.93
CA HIS A 19 12.01 1.57 -1.72
C HIS A 19 12.71 0.34 -2.33
N SER A 20 13.41 0.54 -3.44
CA SER A 20 14.33 -0.47 -4.02
C SER A 20 15.80 -0.21 -3.67
N TYR A 21 16.15 1.03 -3.36
CA TYR A 21 17.51 1.46 -3.07
C TYR A 21 17.62 1.88 -1.60
N ARG A 22 18.78 1.66 -0.98
CA ARG A 22 19.06 2.02 0.42
C ARG A 22 20.54 2.25 0.62
N VAL A 23 20.90 2.96 1.68
CA VAL A 23 22.30 3.14 2.09
C VAL A 23 22.70 1.95 2.98
N PRO A 24 23.53 1.01 2.49
CA PRO A 24 23.96 -0.13 3.29
C PRO A 24 24.79 0.35 4.49
N MET A 25 24.74 -0.40 5.57
CA MET A 25 25.62 -0.17 6.71
C MET A 25 27.07 -0.45 6.29
N PRO A 26 28.03 0.47 6.53
CA PRO A 26 29.44 0.20 6.25
C PRO A 26 29.94 -1.04 7.00
N ALA A 27 30.92 -1.75 6.42
CA ALA A 27 31.51 -2.94 7.03
C ALA A 27 32.17 -2.65 8.41
N SER A 28 32.58 -1.40 8.64
CA SER A 28 33.07 -0.93 9.95
C SER A 28 32.01 -0.95 11.05
N GLY A 29 30.72 -1.09 10.69
CA GLY A 29 29.59 -0.96 11.60
C GLY A 29 29.34 0.47 12.09
N HIS A 30 30.13 1.43 11.60
CA HIS A 30 30.11 2.82 12.02
C HIS A 30 29.70 3.71 10.86
N ALA A 31 28.59 4.44 11.05
CA ALA A 31 28.09 5.43 10.11
C ALA A 31 27.95 6.78 10.84
N PRO A 32 28.86 7.75 10.60
CA PRO A 32 28.73 9.07 11.20
C PRO A 32 27.39 9.67 10.75
N TRP A 33 26.57 10.12 11.70
CA TRP A 33 25.20 10.64 11.53
C TRP A 33 24.07 9.61 11.52
N ALA A 34 24.31 8.30 11.58
CA ALA A 34 23.22 7.34 11.69
C ALA A 34 22.48 7.49 13.03
N LEU A 35 21.17 7.77 12.96
CA LEU A 35 20.28 7.79 14.12
C LEU A 35 19.65 6.42 14.37
N ALA A 36 19.31 5.70 13.31
CA ALA A 36 18.68 4.41 13.38
C ALA A 36 19.01 3.56 12.16
N CYS A 37 18.91 2.24 12.34
CA CYS A 37 19.16 1.26 11.31
C CYS A 37 18.03 0.23 11.27
N SER A 38 17.92 -0.45 10.13
CA SER A 38 17.01 -1.57 9.96
C SER A 38 17.69 -2.67 9.14
N GLU A 39 17.01 -3.79 8.95
CA GLU A 39 17.53 -4.96 8.23
C GLU A 39 16.50 -5.49 7.23
N TYR A 40 16.95 -5.71 6.00
CA TYR A 40 16.22 -6.38 4.93
C TYR A 40 17.18 -7.08 3.99
N GLY A 41 17.45 -8.37 4.24
CA GLY A 41 18.51 -9.14 3.58
C GLY A 41 19.93 -8.68 3.96
N GLU A 42 20.12 -7.38 4.18
CA GLU A 42 21.31 -6.74 4.73
C GLU A 42 20.89 -5.60 5.67
N ARG A 43 21.83 -5.17 6.51
CA ARG A 43 21.64 -4.03 7.39
C ARG A 43 21.83 -2.70 6.66
N PHE A 44 20.96 -1.74 6.92
CA PHE A 44 21.00 -0.43 6.28
C PHE A 44 20.64 0.71 7.24
N VAL A 45 21.08 1.92 6.90
CA VAL A 45 20.76 3.13 7.65
C VAL A 45 19.35 3.57 7.28
N CYS A 46 18.47 3.74 8.27
CA CYS A 46 17.06 4.11 8.04
C CYS A 46 16.68 5.50 8.58
N ALA A 47 17.52 6.11 9.42
CA ALA A 47 17.40 7.51 9.82
C ALA A 47 18.77 8.12 10.08
N VAL A 48 18.93 9.41 9.75
CA VAL A 48 20.17 10.16 9.95
C VAL A 48 19.91 11.53 10.58
N ARG A 49 20.91 12.07 11.27
CA ARG A 49 20.92 13.45 11.75
C ARG A 49 22.29 14.07 11.72
N ARG A 50 22.34 15.30 11.22
CA ARG A 50 23.52 16.17 11.29
C ARG A 50 23.06 17.57 11.68
N GLY A 51 23.42 18.01 12.88
CA GLY A 51 22.93 19.29 13.43
C GLY A 51 21.41 19.29 13.58
N ASN A 52 20.75 20.25 12.93
CA ASN A 52 19.29 20.40 12.87
C ASN A 52 18.65 19.63 11.70
N CYS A 53 19.43 19.04 10.80
CA CYS A 53 18.90 18.22 9.70
C CYS A 53 18.63 16.81 10.19
N VAL A 54 17.40 16.32 9.99
CA VAL A 54 16.96 14.94 10.26
C VAL A 54 16.33 14.39 8.99
N ALA A 55 16.64 13.15 8.64
CA ALA A 55 16.02 12.47 7.50
C ALA A 55 15.72 11.01 7.84
N THR A 56 14.66 10.48 7.25
CA THR A 56 14.21 9.08 7.38
C THR A 56 14.11 8.45 6.01
N GLN A 57 14.49 7.17 5.90
CA GLN A 57 14.26 6.36 4.70
C GLN A 57 12.82 5.85 4.63
N PHE A 58 12.18 5.68 5.78
CA PHE A 58 10.75 5.38 5.90
C PHE A 58 9.90 6.65 5.84
N HIS A 59 8.61 6.46 5.60
CA HIS A 59 7.61 7.52 5.50
C HIS A 59 6.88 7.70 6.84
N PRO A 60 7.24 8.67 7.69
CA PRO A 60 6.55 8.90 8.96
C PRO A 60 5.06 9.23 8.77
N GLU A 61 4.69 9.94 7.71
CA GLU A 61 3.32 10.25 7.34
C GLU A 61 2.49 9.01 6.93
N LYS A 62 3.16 7.89 6.62
CA LYS A 62 2.53 6.59 6.30
C LYS A 62 2.80 5.51 7.36
N SER A 63 3.30 5.90 8.53
CA SER A 63 3.65 4.99 9.63
C SER A 63 2.68 5.08 10.81
N GLY A 64 1.43 5.51 10.57
CA GLY A 64 0.39 5.63 11.57
C GLY A 64 0.81 6.48 12.79
N THR A 65 0.37 6.07 13.97
CA THR A 65 0.63 6.80 15.23
C THR A 65 2.11 6.90 15.58
N VAL A 66 2.92 5.91 15.21
CA VAL A 66 4.37 5.92 15.39
C VAL A 66 4.99 7.07 14.61
N GLY A 67 4.64 7.19 13.33
CA GLY A 67 5.17 8.23 12.47
C GLY A 67 4.67 9.63 12.82
N LEU A 68 3.38 9.78 13.17
CA LEU A 68 2.85 11.05 13.68
C LEU A 68 3.58 11.51 14.95
N SER A 69 3.90 10.58 15.86
CA SER A 69 4.68 10.88 17.07
C SER A 69 6.10 11.36 16.73
N LEU A 70 6.72 10.83 15.66
CA LEU A 70 8.03 11.29 15.21
C LEU A 70 7.97 12.70 14.62
N LEU A 71 6.95 12.99 13.81
CA LEU A 71 6.73 14.33 13.24
C LEU A 71 6.44 15.36 14.33
N ASP A 72 5.58 15.04 15.30
CA ASP A 72 5.27 15.92 16.44
C ASP A 72 6.52 16.26 17.26
N ARG A 73 7.37 15.27 17.56
CA ARG A 73 8.65 15.49 18.26
C ARG A 73 9.59 16.38 17.46
N TRP A 74 9.67 16.16 16.14
CA TRP A 74 10.49 16.99 15.27
C TRP A 74 10.01 18.44 15.24
N LEU A 75 8.70 18.67 15.08
CA LEU A 75 8.09 20.01 15.08
C LEU A 75 8.28 20.77 16.40
N LYS A 76 8.22 20.08 17.54
CA LYS A 76 8.43 20.66 18.87
C LYS A 76 9.90 20.95 19.19
N GLY A 77 10.82 20.71 18.25
CA GLY A 77 12.27 20.85 18.49
C GLY A 77 12.83 19.79 19.45
N GLY A 78 12.04 18.76 19.77
CA GLY A 78 12.36 17.70 20.72
C GLY A 78 13.31 16.65 20.16
N GLY A 79 14.24 17.03 19.27
CA GLY A 79 15.38 16.22 18.86
C GLY A 79 16.14 15.71 20.09
N PRO A 80 16.82 14.55 20.05
CA PRO A 80 17.59 14.13 21.22
C PRO A 80 18.61 15.24 21.53
N SER A 81 18.55 15.79 22.75
CA SER A 81 19.46 16.84 23.20
C SER A 81 20.87 16.27 23.33
N GLY A 82 21.82 16.81 22.57
CA GLY A 82 23.21 16.35 22.49
C GLY A 82 23.60 15.89 21.08
N GLU A 83 24.90 15.99 20.73
CA GLU A 83 25.47 15.14 19.69
C GLU A 83 25.10 13.71 20.07
N ALA A 84 24.25 13.04 19.28
CA ALA A 84 23.85 11.69 19.60
C ALA A 84 25.14 10.86 19.74
N ALA A 85 25.48 10.52 20.98
CA ALA A 85 26.65 9.74 21.28
C ALA A 85 26.60 8.49 20.40
N ILE A 86 27.74 8.21 19.78
CA ILE A 86 28.03 7.10 18.90
C ILE A 86 27.73 5.80 19.66
N ALA A 87 26.48 5.37 19.68
CA ALA A 87 26.13 4.02 20.06
C ALA A 87 26.40 3.15 18.83
N PRO A 88 27.02 1.95 18.98
CA PRO A 88 26.97 0.96 17.91
C PRO A 88 25.51 0.83 17.52
N ALA A 89 25.23 0.88 16.21
CA ALA A 89 23.86 0.77 15.74
C ALA A 89 23.22 -0.45 16.45
N PRO A 90 22.03 -0.31 17.04
CA PRO A 90 21.44 -1.38 17.83
C PRO A 90 21.20 -2.60 16.93
N SER A 91 21.54 -3.80 17.45
CA SER A 91 21.36 -5.05 16.71
C SER A 91 19.92 -5.14 16.18
N PRO A 92 19.73 -5.46 14.90
CA PRO A 92 18.40 -5.73 14.39
C PRO A 92 17.79 -6.87 15.21
N MET A 93 16.55 -6.68 15.66
CA MET A 93 15.81 -7.74 16.35
C MET A 93 15.59 -8.89 15.36
N PRO A 94 16.06 -10.11 15.66
CA PRO A 94 15.84 -11.25 14.77
C PRO A 94 14.34 -11.53 14.64
N GLY A 95 13.85 -11.69 13.41
CA GLY A 95 12.48 -12.09 13.15
C GLY A 95 12.04 -11.84 11.71
N PRO A 96 11.07 -12.61 11.20
CA PRO A 96 10.52 -12.37 9.87
C PRO A 96 9.90 -10.97 9.79
N PRO A 97 9.85 -10.37 8.60
CA PRO A 97 9.05 -9.16 8.38
C PRO A 97 7.63 -9.37 8.89
N ALA A 98 7.01 -8.30 9.39
CA ALA A 98 5.64 -8.42 9.86
C ALA A 98 4.73 -8.90 8.73
N ARG A 99 3.73 -9.73 9.08
CA ARG A 99 2.61 -9.99 8.18
C ARG A 99 1.84 -8.70 8.03
N ARG A 100 1.63 -8.28 6.78
CA ARG A 100 0.91 -7.07 6.43
C ARG A 100 -0.53 -7.38 6.07
N ILE A 101 -1.45 -6.63 6.65
CA ILE A 101 -2.88 -6.79 6.46
C ILE A 101 -3.38 -5.60 5.64
N ILE A 102 -3.87 -5.87 4.43
CA ILE A 102 -4.46 -4.85 3.56
C ILE A 102 -5.98 -4.95 3.65
N ALA A 103 -6.62 -3.86 4.02
CA ALA A 103 -8.06 -3.74 3.94
C ALA A 103 -8.45 -3.22 2.55
N CYS A 104 -9.38 -3.91 1.90
CA CYS A 104 -9.84 -3.54 0.56
C CYS A 104 -11.31 -3.13 0.60
N LEU A 105 -11.67 -2.07 -0.15
CA LEU A 105 -13.07 -1.69 -0.37
C LEU A 105 -13.36 -1.40 -1.84
N ASP A 106 -14.55 -1.84 -2.25
CA ASP A 106 -15.16 -1.48 -3.52
C ASP A 106 -15.76 -0.08 -3.45
N VAL A 107 -15.44 0.77 -4.43
CA VAL A 107 -16.08 2.07 -4.62
C VAL A 107 -16.93 2.00 -5.89
N ARG A 108 -18.26 2.09 -5.72
CA ARG A 108 -19.25 2.04 -6.80
C ARG A 108 -20.04 3.35 -6.86
N SER A 109 -20.64 3.62 -8.01
CA SER A 109 -21.70 4.62 -8.14
C SER A 109 -23.08 3.93 -8.02
N ASN A 110 -23.99 4.47 -7.23
CA ASN A 110 -25.40 4.04 -7.23
C ASN A 110 -26.19 4.75 -8.35
N ASP A 111 -27.48 4.42 -8.49
CA ASP A 111 -28.36 5.01 -9.51
C ASP A 111 -28.56 6.53 -9.34
N ALA A 112 -28.35 7.05 -8.13
CA ALA A 112 -28.37 8.48 -7.83
C ALA A 112 -27.03 9.19 -8.14
N GLY A 113 -26.00 8.45 -8.55
CA GLY A 113 -24.65 8.95 -8.80
C GLY A 113 -23.78 9.13 -7.54
N ASP A 114 -24.27 8.73 -6.36
CA ASP A 114 -23.49 8.74 -5.13
C ASP A 114 -22.46 7.61 -5.09
N LEU A 115 -21.36 7.85 -4.38
CA LEU A 115 -20.38 6.82 -4.12
C LEU A 115 -20.78 5.93 -2.94
N VAL A 116 -20.84 4.63 -3.18
CA VAL A 116 -21.23 3.63 -2.20
C VAL A 116 -20.20 2.51 -2.12
N VAL A 117 -20.15 1.87 -0.95
CA VAL A 117 -19.41 0.63 -0.75
C VAL A 117 -20.38 -0.54 -0.76
N THR A 118 -20.08 -1.60 -1.51
CA THR A 118 -20.88 -2.82 -1.50
C THR A 118 -20.69 -3.59 -0.21
N LYS A 119 -21.81 -4.04 0.39
CA LYS A 119 -21.85 -4.97 1.54
C LYS A 119 -21.38 -6.40 1.18
N GLY A 120 -21.07 -6.63 -0.10
CA GLY A 120 -21.04 -7.96 -0.74
C GLY A 120 -19.83 -8.82 -0.40
N ASP A 121 -18.62 -8.29 -0.29
CA ASP A 121 -17.44 -9.06 0.07
C ASP A 121 -16.39 -8.10 0.64
N GLN A 122 -16.34 -7.95 1.96
CA GLN A 122 -15.18 -7.33 2.60
C GLN A 122 -14.00 -8.27 2.43
N GLN A 123 -13.24 -8.10 1.35
CA GLN A 123 -12.05 -8.91 1.11
C GLN A 123 -10.90 -8.34 1.93
N LEU A 124 -10.61 -8.99 3.05
CA LEU A 124 -9.33 -8.84 3.73
C LEU A 124 -8.28 -9.56 2.89
N CYS A 125 -7.50 -8.80 2.11
CA CYS A 125 -6.34 -9.34 1.42
C CYS A 125 -5.15 -9.34 2.37
N VAL A 126 -4.72 -10.54 2.79
CA VAL A 126 -3.44 -10.69 3.49
C VAL A 126 -2.32 -10.71 2.45
N MET A 127 -1.74 -9.55 2.19
CA MET A 127 -0.60 -9.41 1.28
C MET A 127 0.69 -9.27 2.08
N GLY A 128 1.58 -10.25 1.99
CA GLY A 128 2.89 -10.19 2.62
C GLY A 128 3.80 -9.15 1.96
N ILE A 129 3.86 -7.94 2.51
CA ILE A 129 4.98 -7.00 2.29
C ILE A 129 5.50 -6.60 3.67
N ALA A 130 6.82 -6.43 3.75
CA ALA A 130 7.52 -6.23 4.99
C ALA A 130 7.21 -4.88 5.64
N HIS A 131 6.71 -4.91 6.88
CA HIS A 131 7.00 -3.83 7.83
C HIS A 131 8.33 -4.13 8.51
N PHE A 132 9.14 -3.10 8.63
CA PHE A 132 10.47 -3.21 9.20
C PHE A 132 10.48 -2.71 10.64
N ARG A 133 11.18 -3.47 11.47
CA ARG A 133 11.48 -3.06 12.83
C ARG A 133 12.60 -2.03 12.77
N CYS A 134 12.40 -0.90 13.44
CA CYS A 134 13.42 0.12 13.59
C CYS A 134 14.06 -0.06 14.98
N SER A 135 15.37 -0.28 15.03
CA SER A 135 16.12 -0.24 16.28
C SER A 135 16.71 1.17 16.44
N GLY A 136 16.35 1.87 17.51
CA GLY A 136 16.80 3.23 17.76
C GLY A 136 16.80 3.60 19.25
N GLY A 137 17.51 4.68 19.60
CA GLY A 137 17.64 5.19 20.97
C GLY A 137 16.32 5.67 21.59
N ALA A 138 16.38 6.35 22.76
CA ALA A 138 15.22 6.82 23.52
C ALA A 138 14.16 7.58 22.69
N TRP A 139 14.55 8.14 21.55
CA TRP A 139 13.68 8.80 20.57
C TRP A 139 12.58 7.92 19.95
N PHE A 140 12.81 6.61 19.85
CA PHE A 140 11.87 5.63 19.29
C PHE A 140 11.05 4.91 20.37
N ARG A 141 11.33 5.10 21.66
CA ARG A 141 10.58 4.45 22.74
C ARG A 141 9.29 5.22 23.02
N SER A 142 8.14 4.55 22.93
CA SER A 142 6.84 5.12 23.33
C SER A 142 6.74 5.19 24.84
N GLY A 143 7.21 6.29 25.44
CA GLY A 143 7.00 6.58 26.85
C GLY A 143 5.69 7.32 27.09
N ALA A 144 4.54 6.66 26.90
CA ALA A 144 3.27 7.03 27.53
C ALA A 144 2.19 5.99 27.17
N PRO A 145 1.36 5.54 28.13
CA PRO A 145 0.12 4.85 27.80
C PRO A 145 -0.80 5.87 27.15
N THR A 146 -1.01 5.79 25.83
CA THR A 146 -2.04 6.58 25.16
C THR A 146 -3.40 6.08 25.64
N GLN A 147 -3.97 6.82 26.58
CA GLN A 147 -5.39 6.79 26.85
C GLN A 147 -6.10 7.16 25.54
N MET A 148 -6.86 6.23 24.96
CA MET A 148 -7.68 6.51 23.78
C MET A 148 -8.67 7.61 24.13
N ALA A 149 -8.38 8.84 23.74
CA ALA A 149 -9.39 9.89 23.70
C ALA A 149 -10.31 9.56 22.53
N MET A 150 -11.47 8.99 22.86
CA MET A 150 -12.58 8.77 21.94
C MET A 150 -13.06 10.14 21.46
N VAL A 151 -12.53 10.61 20.32
CA VAL A 151 -13.14 11.72 19.59
C VAL A 151 -14.39 11.17 18.95
N VAL A 152 -15.54 11.42 19.57
CA VAL A 152 -16.84 11.19 18.96
C VAL A 152 -16.95 12.17 17.79
N ALA A 153 -16.67 11.69 16.58
CA ALA A 153 -17.01 12.41 15.36
C ALA A 153 -18.54 12.55 15.33
N LYS A 154 -19.04 13.76 15.64
CA LYS A 154 -20.42 14.11 15.34
C LYS A 154 -20.60 14.04 13.83
N THR A 155 -21.50 13.17 13.39
CA THR A 155 -22.02 13.15 12.02
C THR A 155 -22.68 14.49 11.73
N MET A 156 -21.98 15.40 11.05
CA MET A 156 -22.57 16.60 10.48
C MET A 156 -23.30 16.18 9.20
N THR A 157 -24.63 16.13 9.26
CA THR A 157 -25.47 16.13 8.06
C THR A 157 -25.79 17.60 7.73
N GLU A 158 -24.94 18.25 6.96
CA GLU A 158 -25.28 19.53 6.34
C GLU A 158 -25.98 19.25 4.99
N GLN A 159 -27.28 19.55 4.95
CA GLN A 159 -28.02 19.71 3.71
C GLN A 159 -27.73 21.10 3.16
N GLY A 160 -26.78 21.19 2.22
CA GLY A 160 -26.53 22.37 1.41
C GLY A 160 -27.03 22.13 -0.02
N GLU A 161 -27.81 23.07 -0.56
CA GLU A 161 -28.25 23.07 -1.96
C GLU A 161 -27.05 23.25 -2.91
N GLY A 162 -26.52 22.11 -3.34
CA GLY A 162 -25.55 21.92 -4.41
C GLY A 162 -25.47 20.41 -4.64
N GLN A 163 -25.23 19.94 -5.86
CA GLN A 163 -25.16 18.51 -6.20
C GLN A 163 -23.94 17.82 -5.56
N VAL A 164 -23.85 17.81 -4.22
CA VAL A 164 -22.81 17.14 -3.46
C VAL A 164 -23.19 15.68 -3.38
N ARG A 165 -22.64 14.88 -4.31
CA ARG A 165 -22.70 13.41 -4.25
C ARG A 165 -22.20 12.96 -2.88
N ASN A 166 -22.89 12.03 -2.23
CA ASN A 166 -22.51 11.59 -0.91
C ASN A 166 -21.21 10.75 -0.97
N LEU A 167 -20.06 11.40 -0.75
CA LEU A 167 -18.73 10.77 -0.73
C LEU A 167 -18.40 10.08 0.60
N GLY A 168 -19.25 10.21 1.63
CA GLY A 168 -18.90 9.87 3.00
C GLY A 168 -18.68 8.39 3.27
N LYS A 169 -19.34 7.49 2.53
CA LYS A 169 -19.31 6.05 2.83
C LYS A 169 -17.95 5.39 2.60
N PRO A 170 -17.27 5.56 1.44
CA PRO A 170 -15.91 5.05 1.25
C PRO A 170 -14.89 5.63 2.23
N VAL A 171 -14.97 6.93 2.49
CA VAL A 171 -14.02 7.64 3.38
C VAL A 171 -14.14 7.15 4.82
N SER A 172 -15.37 7.11 5.36
CA SER A 172 -15.59 6.62 6.73
C SER A 172 -15.20 5.15 6.90
N LEU A 173 -15.36 4.32 5.87
CA LEU A 173 -14.91 2.92 5.94
C LEU A 173 -13.39 2.80 5.91
N ALA A 174 -12.70 3.57 5.06
CA ALA A 174 -11.24 3.61 5.04
C ALA A 174 -10.66 4.08 6.38
N GLU A 175 -11.25 5.12 6.98
CA GLU A 175 -10.90 5.59 8.32
C GLU A 175 -11.10 4.51 9.38
N ARG A 176 -12.22 3.78 9.33
CA ARG A 176 -12.47 2.65 10.21
C ARG A 176 -11.43 1.54 10.05
N TYR A 177 -11.09 1.16 8.82
CA TYR A 177 -10.06 0.15 8.57
C TYR A 177 -8.70 0.55 9.16
N TYR A 178 -8.32 1.82 9.00
CA TYR A 178 -7.13 2.35 9.62
C TYR A 178 -7.17 2.27 11.15
N GLN A 179 -8.28 2.67 11.77
CA GLN A 179 -8.47 2.60 13.23
C GLN A 179 -8.46 1.14 13.75
N ASP A 180 -8.99 0.20 12.96
CA ASP A 180 -8.99 -1.23 13.26
C ASP A 180 -7.60 -1.89 13.04
N GLY A 181 -6.60 -1.12 12.59
CA GLY A 181 -5.20 -1.56 12.47
C GLY A 181 -4.80 -2.10 11.10
N ALA A 182 -5.51 -1.72 10.03
CA ALA A 182 -5.07 -2.01 8.67
C ALA A 182 -3.72 -1.34 8.39
N ASP A 183 -2.78 -2.11 7.86
CA ASP A 183 -1.46 -1.61 7.50
C ASP A 183 -1.45 -0.82 6.18
N GLU A 184 -2.53 -0.95 5.40
CA GLU A 184 -2.75 -0.31 4.09
C GLU A 184 -4.23 -0.41 3.72
N VAL A 185 -4.73 0.61 3.00
CA VAL A 185 -6.11 0.62 2.48
C VAL A 185 -6.09 0.66 0.96
N SER A 186 -6.78 -0.30 0.34
CA SER A 186 -6.93 -0.40 -1.12
C SER A 186 -8.34 -0.05 -1.55
N PHE A 187 -8.47 0.86 -2.51
CA PHE A 187 -9.72 1.24 -3.14
C PHE A 187 -9.83 0.62 -4.52
N LEU A 188 -10.87 -0.18 -4.76
CA LEU A 188 -11.22 -0.70 -6.07
C LEU A 188 -12.25 0.24 -6.71
N ASN A 189 -11.78 1.12 -7.59
CA ASN A 189 -12.61 2.01 -8.38
C ASN A 189 -13.30 1.24 -9.51
N ILE A 190 -14.55 0.86 -9.24
CA ILE A 190 -15.46 0.24 -10.21
C ILE A 190 -16.63 1.15 -10.57
N THR A 191 -16.44 2.46 -10.38
CA THR A 191 -17.40 3.46 -10.81
C THR A 191 -17.54 3.49 -12.34
N ALA A 192 -18.71 3.89 -12.83
CA ALA A 192 -19.00 3.95 -14.25
C ALA A 192 -18.45 5.22 -14.95
N PHE A 193 -17.68 6.06 -14.26
CA PHE A 193 -17.24 7.38 -14.72
C PHE A 193 -15.99 7.35 -15.62
N ARG A 194 -15.91 6.36 -16.51
CA ARG A 194 -14.65 6.03 -17.23
C ARG A 194 -14.27 7.04 -18.33
N ASP A 195 -15.23 7.82 -18.82
CA ASP A 195 -15.04 8.77 -19.92
C ASP A 195 -15.22 10.23 -19.46
N MET A 196 -15.34 10.46 -18.15
CA MET A 196 -15.39 11.80 -17.57
C MET A 196 -14.04 12.52 -17.66
N VAL A 197 -14.11 13.86 -17.60
CA VAL A 197 -12.95 14.72 -17.38
C VAL A 197 -12.17 14.23 -16.15
N LEU A 198 -10.86 14.03 -16.32
CA LEU A 198 -10.00 13.39 -15.32
C LEU A 198 -10.07 14.10 -13.96
N GLU A 199 -10.00 15.42 -14.00
CA GLU A 199 -9.97 16.29 -12.82
C GLU A 199 -11.28 16.25 -12.02
N ASP A 200 -12.39 15.86 -12.66
CA ASP A 200 -13.73 15.80 -12.07
C ASP A 200 -14.09 14.38 -11.56
N GLN A 201 -13.15 13.43 -11.64
CA GLN A 201 -13.41 12.05 -11.20
C GLN A 201 -13.68 12.00 -9.68
N PRO A 202 -14.85 11.49 -9.23
CA PRO A 202 -15.21 11.46 -7.81
C PRO A 202 -14.24 10.67 -6.91
N MET A 203 -13.53 9.70 -7.49
CA MET A 203 -12.53 8.90 -6.79
C MET A 203 -11.35 9.75 -6.28
N LEU A 204 -11.04 10.86 -6.96
CA LEU A 204 -9.99 11.79 -6.52
C LEU A 204 -10.37 12.46 -5.19
N GLU A 205 -11.62 12.88 -5.05
CA GLU A 205 -12.12 13.48 -3.80
C GLU A 205 -12.21 12.47 -2.65
N VAL A 206 -12.52 11.21 -2.95
CA VAL A 206 -12.43 10.12 -1.96
C VAL A 206 -11.00 9.97 -1.43
N LEU A 207 -10.01 9.96 -2.32
CA LEU A 207 -8.60 9.85 -1.92
C LEU A 207 -8.14 11.05 -1.11
N LYS A 208 -8.47 12.28 -1.55
CA LYS A 208 -8.13 13.51 -0.82
C LYS A 208 -8.71 13.47 0.60
N SER A 209 -10.01 13.19 0.70
CA SER A 209 -10.71 13.11 1.98
C SER A 209 -10.19 11.99 2.89
N ALA A 210 -9.80 10.85 2.32
CA ALA A 210 -9.21 9.74 3.09
C ALA A 210 -7.80 10.10 3.58
N ALA A 211 -6.99 10.75 2.75
CA ALA A 211 -5.61 11.14 3.08
C ALA A 211 -5.52 12.16 4.23
N GLU A 212 -6.60 12.90 4.52
CA GLU A 212 -6.68 13.78 5.70
C GLU A 212 -6.66 13.03 7.04
N ARG A 213 -7.05 11.75 7.05
CA ARG A 213 -7.31 10.99 8.30
C ARG A 213 -6.62 9.64 8.35
N VAL A 214 -6.23 9.08 7.20
CA VAL A 214 -5.64 7.75 7.08
C VAL A 214 -4.13 7.86 6.84
N PHE A 215 -3.35 7.62 7.89
CA PHE A 215 -1.88 7.75 7.89
C PHE A 215 -1.16 6.41 7.64
N VAL A 216 -1.74 5.60 6.78
CA VAL A 216 -1.15 4.38 6.19
C VAL A 216 -1.23 4.49 4.67
N PRO A 217 -0.49 3.65 3.91
CA PRO A 217 -0.50 3.71 2.46
C PRO A 217 -1.90 3.52 1.88
N LEU A 218 -2.21 4.30 0.84
CA LEU A 218 -3.43 4.21 0.06
C LEU A 218 -3.10 3.67 -1.34
N THR A 219 -3.75 2.57 -1.71
CA THR A 219 -3.65 2.00 -3.06
C THR A 219 -4.96 2.23 -3.80
N VAL A 220 -4.92 2.63 -5.07
CA VAL A 220 -6.11 2.74 -5.91
C VAL A 220 -5.98 1.86 -7.15
N GLY A 221 -7.02 1.08 -7.46
CA GLY A 221 -7.11 0.26 -8.66
C GLY A 221 -8.35 0.57 -9.46
N GLY A 222 -8.29 0.40 -10.78
CA GLY A 222 -9.40 0.65 -11.69
C GLY A 222 -9.34 2.04 -12.34
N GLY A 223 -9.40 2.07 -13.68
CA GLY A 223 -9.34 3.30 -14.47
C GLY A 223 -7.93 3.83 -14.77
N ILE A 224 -6.87 3.18 -14.28
CA ILE A 224 -5.48 3.60 -14.52
C ILE A 224 -5.00 3.11 -15.89
N ARG A 225 -5.34 3.87 -16.94
CA ARG A 225 -4.98 3.61 -18.34
C ARG A 225 -5.06 4.89 -19.16
N SER A 226 -4.51 4.87 -20.37
CA SER A 226 -4.76 5.95 -21.33
C SER A 226 -6.22 5.94 -21.77
N TYR A 227 -6.85 7.11 -21.88
CA TYR A 227 -8.22 7.25 -22.37
C TYR A 227 -8.45 8.67 -22.94
N THR A 228 -9.58 8.87 -23.62
CA THR A 228 -10.02 10.19 -24.10
C THR A 228 -11.34 10.53 -23.44
N ASP A 229 -11.46 11.72 -22.86
CA ASP A 229 -12.66 12.15 -22.17
C ASP A 229 -13.78 12.60 -23.14
N GLU A 230 -14.95 12.88 -22.58
CA GLU A 230 -16.12 13.41 -23.30
C GLU A 230 -15.88 14.75 -24.04
N LYS A 231 -14.83 15.50 -23.66
CA LYS A 231 -14.41 16.76 -24.30
C LYS A 231 -13.38 16.54 -25.41
N GLY A 232 -12.99 15.30 -25.68
CA GLY A 232 -12.01 14.93 -26.70
C GLY A 232 -10.56 15.12 -26.27
N LYS A 233 -10.28 15.35 -24.98
CA LYS A 233 -8.92 15.44 -24.45
C LYS A 233 -8.40 14.04 -24.14
N SER A 234 -7.28 13.67 -24.75
CA SER A 234 -6.60 12.41 -24.46
C SER A 234 -5.65 12.56 -23.28
N TYR A 235 -5.68 11.58 -22.39
CA TYR A 235 -4.79 11.44 -21.25
C TYR A 235 -4.00 10.14 -21.38
N SER A 236 -2.70 10.21 -21.14
CA SER A 236 -1.84 9.03 -20.98
C SER A 236 -2.07 8.37 -19.62
N ALA A 237 -1.77 7.06 -19.52
CA ALA A 237 -1.81 6.34 -18.24
C ALA A 237 -0.92 7.01 -17.16
N LEU A 238 0.19 7.64 -17.58
CA LEU A 238 1.09 8.36 -16.68
C LEU A 238 0.43 9.63 -16.11
N GLU A 239 -0.26 10.41 -16.93
CA GLU A 239 -1.01 11.60 -16.48
C GLU A 239 -2.16 11.21 -15.56
N VAL A 240 -2.87 10.12 -15.88
CA VAL A 240 -3.90 9.58 -14.99
C VAL A 240 -3.29 9.22 -13.63
N ALA A 241 -2.22 8.42 -13.61
CA ALA A 241 -1.55 8.05 -12.36
C ALA A 241 -1.04 9.28 -11.59
N ASP A 242 -0.51 10.30 -12.26
CA ASP A 242 -0.04 11.55 -11.67
C ASP A 242 -1.13 12.23 -10.83
N VAL A 243 -2.33 12.37 -11.40
CA VAL A 243 -3.47 12.99 -10.73
C VAL A 243 -3.91 12.17 -9.51
N TYR A 244 -3.90 10.84 -9.62
CA TYR A 244 -4.22 9.95 -8.50
C TYR A 244 -3.18 10.03 -7.36
N PHE A 245 -1.88 10.09 -7.67
CA PHE A 245 -0.84 10.28 -6.65
C PHE A 245 -0.99 11.63 -5.94
N ARG A 246 -1.24 12.70 -6.71
CA ARG A 246 -1.47 14.05 -6.15
C ARG A 246 -2.75 14.13 -5.29
N ALA A 247 -3.73 13.27 -5.56
CA ALA A 247 -4.95 13.17 -4.77
C ALA A 247 -4.77 12.38 -3.46
N GLY A 248 -3.63 11.70 -3.26
CA GLY A 248 -3.32 11.01 -2.01
C GLY A 248 -3.07 9.50 -2.14
N ALA A 249 -3.18 8.93 -3.34
CA ALA A 249 -2.71 7.56 -3.56
C ALA A 249 -1.18 7.48 -3.40
N ASP A 250 -0.70 6.38 -2.82
CA ASP A 250 0.73 6.04 -2.78
C ASP A 250 1.09 5.03 -3.87
N LYS A 251 0.11 4.22 -4.29
CA LYS A 251 0.24 3.18 -5.31
C LYS A 251 -0.96 3.13 -6.22
N ILE A 252 -0.71 2.75 -7.46
CA ILE A 252 -1.74 2.45 -8.46
C ILE A 252 -1.74 0.97 -8.79
N SER A 253 -2.93 0.41 -9.04
CA SER A 253 -3.12 -0.98 -9.44
C SER A 253 -3.57 -1.07 -10.90
N ILE A 254 -2.82 -1.85 -11.68
CA ILE A 254 -3.04 -2.08 -13.11
C ILE A 254 -3.57 -3.50 -13.30
N GLY A 255 -4.78 -3.60 -13.85
CA GLY A 255 -5.47 -4.88 -14.14
C GLY A 255 -5.35 -5.26 -15.62
N SER A 256 -6.43 -5.08 -16.39
CA SER A 256 -6.52 -5.52 -17.79
C SER A 256 -5.34 -5.08 -18.67
N ASP A 257 -4.90 -3.82 -18.53
CA ASP A 257 -3.77 -3.28 -19.30
C ASP A 257 -2.46 -4.07 -19.05
N ALA A 258 -2.26 -4.62 -17.84
CA ALA A 258 -1.08 -5.44 -17.54
C ALA A 258 -1.01 -6.71 -18.41
N VAL A 259 -2.16 -7.27 -18.81
CA VAL A 259 -2.21 -8.43 -19.71
C VAL A 259 -1.73 -8.03 -21.10
N ASP A 260 -2.15 -6.87 -21.60
CA ASP A 260 -1.75 -6.37 -22.92
C ASP A 260 -0.28 -5.97 -22.95
N VAL A 261 0.22 -5.38 -21.86
CA VAL A 261 1.65 -5.12 -21.67
C VAL A 261 2.46 -6.41 -21.69
N ALA A 262 2.02 -7.46 -21.00
CA ALA A 262 2.69 -8.75 -21.02
C ALA A 262 2.70 -9.38 -22.43
N ARG A 263 1.57 -9.32 -23.17
CA ARG A 263 1.51 -9.80 -24.57
C ARG A 263 2.49 -9.05 -25.46
N ALA A 264 2.54 -7.73 -25.36
CA ALA A 264 3.46 -6.91 -26.14
C ALA A 264 4.93 -7.23 -25.80
N TYR A 265 5.24 -7.47 -24.53
CA TYR A 265 6.58 -7.87 -24.08
C TYR A 265 7.04 -9.19 -24.71
N TYR A 266 6.18 -10.22 -24.74
CA TYR A 266 6.51 -11.50 -25.38
C TYR A 266 6.58 -11.37 -26.90
N ALA A 267 5.69 -10.61 -27.52
CA ALA A 267 5.73 -10.32 -28.96
C ALA A 267 7.02 -9.57 -29.37
N ALA A 268 7.57 -8.74 -28.49
CA ALA A 268 8.83 -8.04 -28.67
C ALA A 268 10.08 -8.88 -28.34
N GLY A 269 9.94 -10.20 -28.12
CA GLY A 269 11.06 -11.09 -27.84
C GLY A 269 11.63 -10.91 -26.43
N ASN A 270 10.75 -10.83 -25.44
CA ASN A 270 11.07 -10.64 -24.02
C ASN A 270 11.77 -9.29 -23.75
N LYS A 271 11.28 -8.22 -24.38
CA LYS A 271 11.79 -6.86 -24.20
C LYS A 271 10.67 -5.89 -23.92
N GLY A 272 10.94 -4.96 -23.03
CA GLY A 272 10.05 -3.84 -22.76
C GLY A 272 9.83 -2.99 -24.01
N THR A 273 8.62 -2.46 -24.16
CA THR A 273 8.25 -1.58 -25.27
C THR A 273 8.71 -0.14 -25.07
N GLY A 274 9.02 0.24 -23.82
CA GLY A 274 9.28 1.61 -23.39
C GLY A 274 8.02 2.49 -23.30
N THR A 275 6.86 1.99 -23.71
CA THR A 275 5.63 2.79 -23.88
C THR A 275 4.46 2.31 -23.04
N SER A 276 4.59 1.18 -22.34
CA SER A 276 3.49 0.67 -21.50
C SER A 276 3.22 1.54 -20.29
N SER A 277 2.00 1.47 -19.76
CA SER A 277 1.64 2.12 -18.48
C SER A 277 2.59 1.71 -17.35
N ILE A 278 2.92 0.42 -17.24
CA ILE A 278 3.83 -0.13 -16.24
C ILE A 278 5.21 0.50 -16.38
N GLU A 279 5.77 0.54 -17.59
CA GLU A 279 7.10 1.12 -17.84
C GLU A 279 7.12 2.61 -17.54
N LEU A 280 6.16 3.38 -18.05
CA LEU A 280 6.12 4.83 -17.90
C LEU A 280 5.94 5.25 -16.42
N ILE A 281 4.99 4.62 -15.72
CA ILE A 281 4.72 4.94 -14.31
C ILE A 281 5.88 4.49 -13.43
N SER A 282 6.39 3.27 -13.60
CA SER A 282 7.50 2.77 -12.78
C SER A 282 8.83 3.48 -13.07
N THR A 283 9.03 4.02 -14.27
CA THR A 283 10.20 4.85 -14.58
C THR A 283 10.15 6.18 -13.84
N LYS A 284 8.98 6.83 -13.79
CA LYS A 284 8.82 8.13 -13.11
C LYS A 284 8.77 8.00 -11.58
N TYR A 285 7.96 7.07 -11.08
CA TYR A 285 7.63 6.93 -9.65
C TYR A 285 8.35 5.79 -8.94
N GLY A 286 9.06 4.95 -9.69
CA GLY A 286 9.68 3.73 -9.19
C GLY A 286 8.72 2.53 -9.22
N ARG A 287 9.30 1.33 -9.24
CA ARG A 287 8.54 0.07 -9.27
C ARG A 287 7.62 -0.09 -8.06
N GLN A 288 7.97 0.52 -6.94
CA GLN A 288 7.20 0.48 -5.70
C GLN A 288 5.82 1.14 -5.79
N ALA A 289 5.61 2.02 -6.78
CA ALA A 289 4.35 2.73 -7.01
C ALA A 289 3.34 1.94 -7.86
N VAL A 290 3.76 0.83 -8.48
CA VAL A 290 2.93 0.05 -9.42
C VAL A 290 2.62 -1.33 -8.84
N VAL A 291 1.33 -1.63 -8.73
CA VAL A 291 0.78 -2.93 -8.34
C VAL A 291 0.11 -3.54 -9.57
N VAL A 292 0.26 -4.86 -9.75
CA VAL A 292 -0.43 -5.60 -10.81
C VAL A 292 -1.56 -6.42 -10.18
N SER A 293 -2.80 -6.16 -10.62
CA SER A 293 -3.96 -6.98 -10.24
C SER A 293 -4.07 -8.14 -11.21
N VAL A 294 -3.87 -9.36 -10.73
CA VAL A 294 -3.95 -10.58 -11.52
C VAL A 294 -5.18 -11.37 -11.09
N ASP A 295 -6.06 -11.64 -12.04
CA ASP A 295 -7.26 -12.46 -11.85
C ASP A 295 -7.08 -13.81 -12.57
N PRO A 296 -6.34 -14.77 -11.98
CA PRO A 296 -6.05 -16.03 -12.62
C PRO A 296 -7.25 -16.96 -12.59
N ARG A 297 -7.38 -17.81 -13.62
CA ARG A 297 -8.32 -18.93 -13.63
C ARG A 297 -7.52 -20.22 -13.73
N ARG A 298 -7.76 -21.16 -12.82
CA ARG A 298 -7.14 -22.49 -12.85
C ARG A 298 -7.54 -23.22 -14.13
N VAL A 299 -6.57 -23.86 -14.78
CA VAL A 299 -6.77 -24.69 -15.97
C VAL A 299 -6.24 -26.08 -15.67
N TYR A 300 -7.12 -27.07 -15.69
CA TYR A 300 -6.74 -28.46 -15.45
C TYR A 300 -6.20 -29.12 -16.73
N THR A 301 -5.28 -30.05 -16.57
CA THR A 301 -4.75 -30.87 -17.66
C THR A 301 -4.55 -32.32 -17.23
N ALA A 302 -4.83 -33.25 -18.15
CA ALA A 302 -4.52 -34.67 -17.96
C ALA A 302 -3.03 -34.95 -18.16
N ASP A 303 -2.34 -34.15 -18.98
CA ASP A 303 -0.94 -34.31 -19.32
C ASP A 303 -0.17 -33.00 -19.06
N PRO A 304 0.67 -32.94 -18.02
CA PRO A 304 1.56 -31.80 -17.73
C PRO A 304 2.43 -31.40 -18.91
N ALA A 305 2.92 -32.36 -19.69
CA ALA A 305 3.85 -32.11 -20.79
C ALA A 305 3.20 -31.34 -21.94
N SER A 306 1.90 -31.54 -22.15
CA SER A 306 1.13 -30.87 -23.21
C SER A 306 0.79 -29.41 -22.91
N SER A 307 0.86 -28.98 -21.64
CA SER A 307 0.35 -27.68 -21.22
C SER A 307 1.20 -26.49 -21.68
N GLY A 308 2.49 -26.71 -21.97
CA GLY A 308 3.47 -25.64 -22.19
C GLY A 308 3.73 -24.76 -20.95
N HIS A 309 3.19 -25.13 -19.80
CA HIS A 309 3.27 -24.38 -18.55
C HIS A 309 3.74 -25.27 -17.41
N HIS A 310 4.13 -24.65 -16.29
CA HIS A 310 4.41 -25.38 -15.08
C HIS A 310 3.10 -25.89 -14.47
N CYS A 311 2.93 -27.21 -14.40
CA CYS A 311 1.78 -27.84 -13.77
C CYS A 311 2.10 -28.33 -12.36
N VAL A 312 1.11 -28.26 -11.48
CA VAL A 312 1.14 -28.77 -10.11
C VAL A 312 0.17 -29.93 -9.98
N GLU A 313 0.59 -31.00 -9.30
CA GLU A 313 -0.30 -32.13 -9.01
C GLU A 313 -1.38 -31.71 -7.99
N VAL A 314 -2.63 -32.06 -8.27
CA VAL A 314 -3.80 -31.78 -7.43
C VAL A 314 -4.36 -33.08 -6.85
N GLY A 315 -5.09 -33.00 -5.73
CA GLY A 315 -5.73 -34.17 -5.12
C GLY A 315 -4.85 -34.98 -4.15
N GLN A 316 -3.60 -34.57 -3.89
CA GLN A 316 -2.73 -35.21 -2.88
C GLN A 316 -2.38 -34.25 -1.72
N GLY A 317 -2.30 -34.78 -0.50
CA GLY A 317 -1.82 -34.08 0.71
C GLY A 317 -2.90 -33.50 1.64
N PRO A 318 -2.52 -32.96 2.82
CA PRO A 318 -3.43 -32.48 3.86
C PRO A 318 -4.25 -31.22 3.49
N LYS A 319 -3.96 -30.60 2.33
CA LYS A 319 -4.75 -29.52 1.71
C LYS A 319 -5.09 -29.90 0.25
N ALA A 320 -5.53 -31.14 0.02
CA ALA A 320 -5.85 -31.62 -1.32
C ALA A 320 -6.85 -30.70 -2.03
N THR A 321 -6.43 -30.07 -3.12
CA THR A 321 -7.32 -29.35 -4.02
C THR A 321 -8.15 -30.35 -4.85
N PRO A 322 -9.40 -30.01 -5.22
CA PRO A 322 -10.23 -30.87 -6.05
C PRO A 322 -9.52 -31.24 -7.36
N LEU A 323 -9.71 -32.50 -7.78
CA LEU A 323 -9.39 -32.93 -9.14
C LEU A 323 -10.14 -32.07 -10.16
N GLY A 324 -9.65 -32.08 -11.40
CA GLY A 324 -10.37 -31.43 -12.49
C GLY A 324 -11.75 -32.06 -12.73
N PRO A 325 -12.64 -31.35 -13.45
CA PRO A 325 -14.01 -31.80 -13.72
C PRO A 325 -14.10 -33.20 -14.34
N ASN A 326 -13.05 -33.66 -15.04
CA ASN A 326 -12.97 -34.97 -15.67
C ASN A 326 -11.96 -35.91 -14.98
N GLY A 327 -11.53 -35.59 -13.76
CA GLY A 327 -10.55 -36.38 -13.01
C GLY A 327 -9.10 -36.03 -13.30
N GLU A 328 -8.84 -34.88 -13.93
CA GLU A 328 -7.48 -34.39 -14.18
C GLU A 328 -6.71 -34.22 -12.86
N LYS A 329 -5.46 -34.71 -12.84
CA LYS A 329 -4.58 -34.69 -11.66
C LYS A 329 -3.59 -33.54 -11.67
N PHE A 330 -3.62 -32.69 -12.68
CA PHE A 330 -2.69 -31.58 -12.82
C PHE A 330 -3.42 -30.28 -13.16
N ALA A 331 -2.89 -29.16 -12.69
CA ALA A 331 -3.42 -27.82 -12.91
C ALA A 331 -2.34 -26.74 -12.90
#